data_AF-A0A0G4E857-F1
#
_entry.id   AF-A0A0G4E857-F1
#
_cell.length_a   1.000
_cell.length_b   1.000
_cell.length_c   1.000
_cell.angle_alpha   90.00
_cell.angle_beta   90.00
_cell.angle_gamma   90.00
#
_symmetry.space_group_name_H-M   'P 1'
#
loop_
_entity.id
_entity.type
_entity.pdbx_description
1 polymer ?
#
loop_
_entity_poly.entity_id
_entity_poly.type
_entity_poly.pdbx_seq_one_letter_code
_entity_poly.pdbx_strand_id
1 'polypeptide(L)'
;MEEGEWVEIGEVIELAGQCGKCELPVILTSDDINTHTHKTAYVSAPRVLSQLKMVGCHIHFSDDRCLQLFQHGDNQVRAIVDQPGFELEVDPRLPAGHLYQQHRQPHDPPVCEGIHYSTAGEWRPNDILDTDASLSSFAKRVILDHFVGTHQTYATSNHLNRHVGGGRLDSLFTQSPHTPVAGCSTTLSRDGNARELVLTDGSHSFVAWISIFDADDIVHMSVQTTESPVCVSGAFKDGLPMTTQLGSVALGRESDVFDFSVVQRKPSEGEGDDGWGGELKEGGGTVAGEGQDGAQDGDGEQEARRVARRVARSRGMRGRRLSLQEFLRSGSSRESDKGRKPGGKGQ
;
A
#
# COMPACT_ATOMS: atom_id res chain seq x y z
N MET A 1 -14.02 18.00 -10.53
CA MET A 1 -13.78 17.21 -9.30
C MET A 1 -13.67 15.79 -9.78
N GLU A 2 -12.48 15.20 -9.78
CA GLU A 2 -12.31 13.83 -10.23
C GLU A 2 -13.01 12.90 -9.24
N GLU A 3 -14.21 12.47 -9.60
CA GLU A 3 -14.91 11.33 -9.02
C GLU A 3 -14.20 10.05 -9.47
N GLY A 4 -12.95 9.91 -9.08
CA GLY A 4 -12.18 8.70 -9.28
C GLY A 4 -12.72 7.59 -8.40
N GLU A 5 -12.82 6.40 -8.97
CA GLU A 5 -13.17 5.20 -8.22
C GLU A 5 -12.13 4.96 -7.11
N TRP A 6 -12.56 4.51 -5.93
CA TRP A 6 -11.67 4.17 -4.80
C TRP A 6 -11.05 2.78 -5.00
N VAL A 7 -10.80 2.36 -6.24
CA VAL A 7 -10.41 0.98 -6.55
C VAL A 7 -9.08 0.65 -5.92
N GLU A 8 -8.07 1.49 -6.13
CA GLU A 8 -6.70 1.22 -5.68
C GLU A 8 -6.64 1.12 -4.14
N ILE A 9 -7.31 2.05 -3.45
CA ILE A 9 -7.39 2.08 -2.00
C ILE A 9 -8.33 1.01 -1.44
N GLY A 10 -9.37 0.64 -2.19
CA GLY A 10 -10.25 -0.48 -1.85
C GLY A 10 -9.47 -1.78 -1.78
N GLU A 11 -8.60 -2.05 -2.76
CA GLU A 11 -7.71 -3.21 -2.76
C GLU A 11 -6.70 -3.18 -1.60
N VAL A 12 -6.13 -2.01 -1.28
CA VAL A 12 -5.23 -1.85 -0.12
C VAL A 12 -5.94 -2.19 1.19
N ILE A 13 -7.15 -1.65 1.40
CA ILE A 13 -7.96 -1.87 2.60
C ILE A 13 -8.41 -3.34 2.69
N GLU A 14 -8.79 -3.94 1.57
CA GLU A 14 -9.20 -5.35 1.52
C GLU A 14 -8.04 -6.28 1.89
N LEU A 15 -6.86 -6.06 1.29
CA LEU A 15 -5.65 -6.81 1.65
C LEU A 15 -5.29 -6.60 3.13
N ALA A 16 -5.35 -5.37 3.63
CA ALA A 16 -5.09 -5.08 5.04
C ALA A 16 -6.07 -5.84 5.96
N GLY A 17 -7.37 -5.86 5.64
CA GLY A 17 -8.37 -6.60 6.39
C GLY A 17 -8.11 -8.10 6.37
N GLN A 18 -7.71 -8.64 5.23
CA GLN A 18 -7.36 -10.05 5.08
C GLN A 18 -6.13 -10.45 5.89
N CYS A 19 -5.12 -9.57 5.97
CA CYS A 19 -3.94 -9.73 6.81
C CYS A 19 -4.20 -9.47 8.31
N GLY A 20 -5.46 -9.19 8.69
CA GLY A 20 -5.83 -8.85 10.07
C GLY A 20 -5.26 -7.52 10.55
N LYS A 21 -4.91 -6.62 9.64
CA LYS A 21 -4.31 -5.29 9.89
C LYS A 21 -5.32 -4.15 9.83
N CYS A 22 -6.55 -4.41 9.39
CA CYS A 22 -7.59 -3.39 9.29
C CYS A 22 -8.96 -3.96 9.69
N GLU A 23 -9.73 -3.20 10.48
CA GLU A 23 -11.11 -3.56 10.80
C GLU A 23 -12.05 -3.09 9.69
N LEU A 24 -12.81 -4.03 9.11
CA LEU A 24 -13.76 -3.74 8.03
C LEU A 24 -15.20 -3.73 8.55
N PRO A 25 -16.06 -2.78 8.11
CA PRO A 25 -15.76 -1.71 7.16
C PRO A 25 -15.01 -0.53 7.80
N VAL A 26 -14.10 0.10 7.05
CA VAL A 26 -13.42 1.33 7.49
C VAL A 26 -14.44 2.47 7.63
N ILE A 27 -14.47 3.10 8.80
CA ILE A 27 -15.33 4.25 9.11
C ILE A 27 -14.47 5.49 9.24
N LEU A 28 -14.56 6.37 8.25
CA LEU A 28 -13.83 7.64 8.29
C LEU A 28 -14.47 8.62 9.29
N THR A 29 -13.62 9.18 10.13
CA THR A 29 -13.94 10.19 11.12
C THR A 29 -13.68 11.59 10.56
N SER A 30 -14.12 12.63 11.29
CA SER A 30 -13.74 14.01 10.96
C SER A 30 -12.24 14.21 10.99
N ASP A 31 -11.53 13.53 11.89
CA ASP A 31 -10.08 13.69 12.07
C ASP A 31 -9.33 13.12 10.85
N ASP A 32 -9.78 11.97 10.34
CA ASP A 32 -9.23 11.37 9.10
C ASP A 32 -9.38 12.33 7.91
N ILE A 33 -10.53 12.99 7.79
CA ILE A 33 -10.78 13.92 6.69
C ILE A 33 -9.98 15.23 6.86
N ASN A 34 -9.75 15.65 8.11
CA ASN A 34 -8.99 16.85 8.45
C ASN A 34 -7.46 16.64 8.38
N THR A 35 -6.98 15.48 7.95
CA THR A 35 -5.54 15.23 7.65
C THR A 35 -4.99 16.14 6.54
N HIS A 36 -5.88 16.79 5.78
CA HIS A 36 -5.54 17.81 4.80
C HIS A 36 -5.90 19.19 5.32
N THR A 37 -4.92 20.11 5.36
CA THR A 37 -5.11 21.48 5.86
C THR A 37 -6.24 22.23 5.16
N HIS A 38 -6.44 21.97 3.87
CA HIS A 38 -7.52 22.54 3.08
C HIS A 38 -7.81 21.72 1.84
N LYS A 39 -8.99 21.97 1.23
CA LYS A 39 -9.44 21.29 0.01
C LYS A 39 -8.39 21.36 -1.12
N THR A 40 -7.74 22.50 -1.32
CA THR A 40 -6.74 22.64 -2.40
C THR A 40 -5.56 21.67 -2.26
N ALA A 41 -5.09 21.38 -1.03
CA ALA A 41 -4.00 20.45 -0.79
C ALA A 41 -4.43 19.02 -1.14
N TYR A 42 -5.68 18.66 -0.80
CA TYR A 42 -6.26 17.38 -1.17
C TYR A 42 -6.33 17.19 -2.70
N VAL A 43 -6.72 18.22 -3.45
CA VAL A 43 -6.85 18.13 -4.93
C VAL A 43 -5.53 18.31 -5.66
N SER A 44 -4.50 18.88 -5.03
CA SER A 44 -3.19 19.08 -5.66
C SER A 44 -2.29 17.85 -5.58
N ALA A 45 -2.47 17.03 -4.54
CA ALA A 45 -1.75 15.77 -4.39
C ALA A 45 -2.34 14.66 -5.28
N PRO A 46 -1.55 13.65 -5.67
CA PRO A 46 -2.07 12.45 -6.31
C PRO A 46 -3.23 11.86 -5.51
N ARG A 47 -4.29 11.42 -6.19
CA ARG A 47 -5.54 10.96 -5.55
C ARG A 47 -5.27 9.87 -4.52
N VAL A 48 -4.49 8.85 -4.89
CA VAL A 48 -4.18 7.71 -4.00
C VAL A 48 -3.36 8.17 -2.81
N LEU A 49 -2.43 9.13 -2.96
CA LEU A 49 -1.70 9.72 -1.83
C LEU A 49 -2.66 10.37 -0.83
N SER A 50 -3.56 11.21 -1.35
CA SER A 50 -4.55 11.91 -0.54
C SER A 50 -5.50 10.96 0.17
N GLN A 51 -5.91 9.87 -0.48
CA GLN A 51 -6.75 8.85 0.11
C GLN A 51 -6.00 8.02 1.16
N LEU A 52 -4.76 7.63 0.88
CA LEU A 52 -3.92 6.86 1.80
C LEU A 52 -3.62 7.65 3.07
N LYS A 53 -3.43 8.97 3.00
CA LYS A 53 -3.34 9.84 4.18
C LYS A 53 -4.58 9.77 5.08
N MET A 54 -5.77 9.58 4.52
CA MET A 54 -7.02 9.49 5.29
C MET A 54 -7.30 8.08 5.82
N VAL A 55 -6.95 7.05 5.06
CA VAL A 55 -7.30 5.65 5.43
C VAL A 55 -6.16 4.90 6.11
N GLY A 56 -4.91 5.34 5.92
CA GLY A 56 -3.72 4.62 6.36
C GLY A 56 -3.60 4.51 7.88
N CYS A 57 -4.18 5.45 8.62
CA CYS A 57 -4.31 5.36 10.08
C CYS A 57 -5.20 4.21 10.57
N HIS A 58 -6.03 3.61 9.69
CA HIS A 58 -6.87 2.44 10.00
C HIS A 58 -6.17 1.11 9.66
N ILE A 59 -4.94 1.17 9.13
CA ILE A 59 -4.12 0.00 8.82
C ILE A 59 -3.06 -0.10 9.92
N HIS A 60 -3.31 -0.96 10.88
CA HIS A 60 -2.51 -1.14 12.09
C HIS A 60 -1.45 -2.23 11.91
N PHE A 61 -0.22 -1.90 12.30
CA PHE A 61 0.89 -2.82 12.43
C PHE A 61 1.10 -3.21 13.90
N SER A 62 2.13 -4.00 14.18
CA SER A 62 2.58 -4.21 15.56
C SER A 62 3.10 -2.90 16.14
N ASP A 63 3.16 -2.82 17.48
CA ASP A 63 3.81 -1.73 18.22
C ASP A 63 3.08 -0.37 18.12
N ASP A 64 1.74 -0.42 18.03
CA ASP A 64 0.85 0.74 17.94
C ASP A 64 1.11 1.66 16.73
N ARG A 65 1.83 1.18 15.72
CA ARG A 65 2.09 1.90 14.46
C ARG A 65 1.00 1.63 13.44
N CYS A 66 0.84 2.57 12.52
CA CYS A 66 -0.10 2.46 11.40
C CYS A 66 0.61 2.81 10.08
N LEU A 67 -0.05 2.57 8.94
CA LEU A 67 0.38 3.08 7.63
C LEU A 67 0.10 4.58 7.51
N GLN A 68 0.59 5.37 8.46
CA GLN A 68 0.40 6.81 8.48
C GLN A 68 1.39 7.50 7.54
N LEU A 69 0.90 8.49 6.79
CA LEU A 69 1.71 9.32 5.91
C LEU A 69 1.82 10.73 6.49
N PHE A 70 3.05 11.19 6.68
CA PHE A 70 3.38 12.50 7.26
C PHE A 70 3.88 13.42 6.14
N GLN A 71 3.22 14.57 5.95
CA GLN A 71 3.62 15.56 4.96
C GLN A 71 4.51 16.61 5.61
N HIS A 72 5.68 16.83 5.01
CA HIS A 72 6.64 17.86 5.39
C HIS A 72 6.90 18.80 4.22
N GLY A 73 6.64 20.09 4.42
CA GLY A 73 6.80 21.10 3.37
C GLY A 73 6.11 20.72 2.05
N ASP A 74 6.68 21.22 0.94
CA ASP A 74 5.98 21.19 -0.34
C ASP A 74 5.96 19.82 -1.03
N ASN A 75 6.91 18.90 -0.75
CA ASN A 75 6.98 17.61 -1.46
C ASN A 75 7.60 16.45 -0.66
N GLN A 76 7.94 16.62 0.61
CA GLN A 76 8.51 15.52 1.38
C GLN A 76 7.37 14.76 2.08
N VAL A 77 7.30 13.47 1.83
CA VAL A 77 6.37 12.57 2.52
C VAL A 77 7.20 11.56 3.31
N ARG A 78 6.76 11.23 4.52
CA ARG A 78 7.28 10.09 5.28
C ARG A 78 6.17 9.09 5.54
N ALA A 79 6.52 7.81 5.71
CA ALA A 79 5.55 6.76 5.96
C ALA A 79 5.89 5.94 7.21
N ILE A 80 4.85 5.51 7.93
CA ILE A 80 4.90 4.66 9.14
C ILE A 80 5.50 5.36 10.35
N VAL A 81 6.69 5.94 10.22
CA VAL A 81 7.41 6.66 11.27
C VAL A 81 7.78 8.05 10.76
N ASP A 82 7.49 9.08 11.54
CA ASP A 82 7.87 10.45 11.22
C ASP A 82 9.34 10.75 11.61
N GLN A 83 10.28 10.07 10.96
CA GLN A 83 11.72 10.23 11.19
C GLN A 83 12.52 10.16 9.88
N PRO A 84 13.74 10.71 9.84
CA PRO A 84 14.67 10.48 8.74
C PRO A 84 14.90 8.99 8.48
N GLY A 85 14.99 8.60 7.20
CA GLY A 85 15.07 7.21 6.73
C GLY A 85 13.71 6.61 6.33
N PHE A 86 12.60 7.29 6.62
CA PHE A 86 11.24 6.87 6.27
C PHE A 86 10.62 7.74 5.17
N GLU A 87 11.44 8.46 4.43
CA GLU A 87 11.00 9.29 3.31
C GLU A 87 10.47 8.47 2.13
N LEU A 88 9.43 9.00 1.50
CA LEU A 88 8.92 8.58 0.20
C LEU A 88 9.23 9.68 -0.83
N GLU A 89 9.93 9.32 -1.90
CA GLU A 89 9.98 10.13 -3.11
C GLU A 89 8.77 9.75 -3.97
N VAL A 90 7.71 10.56 -3.89
CA VAL A 90 6.50 10.38 -4.69
C VAL A 90 6.75 10.90 -6.10
N ASP A 91 6.45 10.07 -7.09
CA ASP A 91 6.66 10.36 -8.51
C ASP A 91 8.13 10.62 -8.88
N PRO A 92 9.05 9.70 -8.54
CA PRO A 92 10.47 9.87 -8.79
C PRO A 92 10.75 9.95 -10.30
N ARG A 93 11.85 10.59 -10.67
CA ARG A 93 12.30 10.60 -12.07
C ARG A 93 12.90 9.25 -12.44
N LEU A 94 12.17 8.48 -13.25
CA LEU A 94 12.62 7.17 -13.71
C LEU A 94 13.46 7.26 -14.99
N PRO A 95 14.42 6.33 -15.21
CA PRO A 95 15.18 6.23 -16.45
C PRO A 95 14.27 6.12 -17.69
N ALA A 96 14.77 6.63 -18.82
CA ALA A 96 14.05 6.49 -20.08
C ALA A 96 13.84 5.01 -20.43
N GLY A 97 12.61 4.65 -20.81
CA GLY A 97 12.25 3.27 -21.12
C GLY A 97 11.89 2.40 -19.90
N HIS A 98 11.98 2.92 -18.66
CA HIS A 98 11.56 2.19 -17.47
C HIS A 98 10.07 1.79 -17.55
N LEU A 99 9.72 0.55 -17.19
CA LEU A 99 8.36 0.00 -17.32
C LEU A 99 7.30 0.89 -16.64
N TYR A 100 7.58 1.36 -15.42
CA TYR A 100 6.65 2.21 -14.69
C TYR A 100 6.50 3.60 -15.30
N GLN A 101 7.52 4.11 -15.99
CA GLN A 101 7.39 5.35 -16.74
C GLN A 101 6.42 5.20 -17.92
N GLN A 102 6.43 4.03 -18.58
CA GLN A 102 5.53 3.72 -19.70
C GLN A 102 4.08 3.55 -19.26
N HIS A 103 3.86 3.02 -18.06
CA HIS A 103 2.54 2.69 -17.52
C HIS A 103 2.09 3.59 -16.37
N ARG A 104 2.76 4.73 -16.18
CA ARG A 104 2.54 5.68 -15.10
C ARG A 104 1.08 6.14 -15.04
N GLN A 105 0.48 6.06 -13.85
CA GLN A 105 -0.83 6.64 -13.56
C GLN A 105 -0.68 7.94 -12.77
N PRO A 106 -1.12 9.11 -13.29
CA PRO A 106 -0.94 10.38 -12.58
C PRO A 106 -1.61 10.43 -11.20
N HIS A 107 -2.72 9.70 -11.02
CA HIS A 107 -3.46 9.65 -9.76
C HIS A 107 -2.91 8.63 -8.76
N ASP A 108 -2.05 7.71 -9.21
CA ASP A 108 -1.38 6.67 -8.43
C ASP A 108 0.08 6.48 -8.91
N PRO A 109 0.92 7.53 -8.80
CA PRO A 109 2.26 7.54 -9.38
C PRO A 109 3.21 6.57 -8.67
N PRO A 110 4.32 6.18 -9.33
CA PRO A 110 5.40 5.40 -8.71
C PRO A 110 5.96 6.07 -7.45
N VAL A 111 6.54 5.26 -6.56
CA VAL A 111 7.12 5.72 -5.29
C VAL A 111 8.49 5.09 -5.13
N CYS A 112 9.51 5.89 -4.81
CA CYS A 112 10.82 5.40 -4.42
C CYS A 112 10.97 5.54 -2.91
N GLU A 113 11.45 4.48 -2.25
CA GLU A 113 11.50 4.38 -0.79
C GLU A 113 12.53 3.35 -0.34
N GLY A 114 12.89 3.38 0.94
CA GLY A 114 13.79 2.39 1.53
C GLY A 114 13.27 1.96 2.89
N ILE A 115 12.04 1.46 2.98
CA ILE A 115 11.39 1.08 4.23
C ILE A 115 11.04 -0.40 4.16
N HIS A 116 11.54 -1.17 5.13
CA HIS A 116 11.24 -2.59 5.23
C HIS A 116 10.94 -2.98 6.68
N TYR A 117 10.20 -4.07 6.84
CA TYR A 117 10.01 -4.71 8.14
C TYR A 117 11.10 -5.76 8.35
N SER A 118 11.98 -5.52 9.32
CA SER A 118 13.11 -6.41 9.59
C SER A 118 12.69 -7.70 10.29
N THR A 119 13.54 -8.72 10.20
CA THR A 119 13.39 -9.97 10.97
C THR A 119 13.48 -9.74 12.49
N ALA A 120 14.02 -8.62 12.95
CA ALA A 120 13.98 -8.25 14.36
C ALA A 120 12.59 -7.81 14.84
N GLY A 121 11.59 -7.76 13.96
CA GLY A 121 10.24 -7.29 14.29
C GLY A 121 10.14 -5.76 14.35
N GLU A 122 10.98 -5.05 13.59
CA GLU A 122 11.03 -3.59 13.60
C GLU A 122 11.02 -3.03 12.19
N TRP A 123 10.32 -1.91 11.99
CA TRP A 123 10.46 -1.10 10.79
C TRP A 123 11.81 -0.42 10.77
N ARG A 124 12.55 -0.57 9.66
CA ARG A 124 13.87 0.02 9.50
C ARG A 124 14.03 0.67 8.14
N PRO A 125 14.82 1.76 8.06
CA PRO A 125 15.34 2.22 6.79
C PRO A 125 16.22 1.14 6.16
N ASN A 126 16.18 1.04 4.85
CA ASN A 126 17.06 0.25 4.01
C ASN A 126 18.04 1.21 3.32
N ASP A 127 19.29 0.78 3.18
CA ASP A 127 20.29 1.54 2.43
C ASP A 127 20.03 1.46 0.91
N ILE A 128 19.33 0.41 0.47
CA ILE A 128 18.92 0.20 -0.92
C ILE A 128 17.50 0.73 -1.08
N LEU A 129 17.34 1.66 -2.01
CA LEU A 129 16.03 2.19 -2.39
C LEU A 129 15.36 1.27 -3.40
N ASP A 130 14.12 0.92 -3.11
CA ASP A 130 13.23 0.23 -4.02
C ASP A 130 12.26 1.24 -4.65
N THR A 131 11.80 0.95 -5.87
CA THR A 131 10.75 1.70 -6.54
C THR A 131 9.50 0.84 -6.66
N ASP A 132 8.43 1.20 -5.97
CA ASP A 132 7.11 0.64 -6.18
C ASP A 132 6.44 1.23 -7.43
N ALA A 133 5.70 0.41 -8.18
CA ALA A 133 5.01 0.86 -9.40
C ALA A 133 3.95 1.94 -9.15
N SER A 134 3.47 2.05 -7.91
CA SER A 134 2.46 3.01 -7.47
C SER A 134 2.43 3.19 -5.95
N LEU A 135 1.74 4.21 -5.45
CA LEU A 135 1.43 4.36 -4.02
C LEU A 135 0.59 3.19 -3.49
N SER A 136 -0.32 2.66 -4.30
CA SER A 136 -1.10 1.48 -3.91
C SER A 136 -0.22 0.22 -3.85
N SER A 137 0.73 0.03 -4.78
CA SER A 137 1.74 -1.04 -4.69
C SER A 137 2.56 -0.92 -3.40
N PHE A 138 3.07 0.29 -3.09
CA PHE A 138 3.80 0.56 -1.85
C PHE A 138 3.00 0.15 -0.61
N ALA A 139 1.75 0.61 -0.50
CA ALA A 139 0.90 0.28 0.63
C ALA A 139 0.68 -1.23 0.78
N LYS A 140 0.43 -1.93 -0.33
CA LYS A 140 0.24 -3.40 -0.34
C LYS A 140 1.52 -4.13 0.07
N ARG A 141 2.69 -3.70 -0.44
CA ARG A 141 4.00 -4.25 -0.07
C ARG A 141 4.23 -4.13 1.42
N VAL A 142 4.06 -2.93 1.99
CA VAL A 142 4.24 -2.69 3.43
C VAL A 142 3.31 -3.59 4.27
N ILE A 143 2.06 -3.79 3.85
CA ILE A 143 1.14 -4.72 4.53
C ILE A 143 1.66 -6.16 4.49
N LEU A 144 2.11 -6.63 3.32
CA LEU A 144 2.63 -8.00 3.15
C LEU A 144 3.95 -8.22 3.89
N ASP A 145 4.89 -7.27 3.84
CA ASP A 145 6.17 -7.34 4.56
C ASP A 145 5.92 -7.49 6.07
N HIS A 146 5.03 -6.67 6.63
CA HIS A 146 4.64 -6.79 8.04
C HIS A 146 3.97 -8.13 8.33
N PHE A 147 3.06 -8.56 7.45
CA PHE A 147 2.35 -9.83 7.60
C PHE A 147 3.32 -11.01 7.64
N VAL A 148 4.27 -11.08 6.71
CA VAL A 148 5.31 -12.12 6.65
C VAL A 148 6.18 -12.12 7.90
N GLY A 149 6.63 -10.94 8.35
CA GLY A 149 7.46 -10.83 9.55
C GLY A 149 6.73 -11.19 10.85
N THR A 150 5.39 -11.16 10.86
CA THR A 150 4.59 -11.39 12.08
C THR A 150 3.77 -12.67 12.08
N HIS A 151 3.70 -13.39 10.96
CA HIS A 151 2.90 -14.61 10.84
C HIS A 151 3.74 -15.81 10.44
N GLN A 152 3.36 -16.96 10.96
CA GLN A 152 3.89 -18.22 10.47
C GLN A 152 3.35 -18.50 9.08
N THR A 153 4.24 -18.72 8.13
CA THR A 153 3.90 -18.98 6.73
C THR A 153 4.54 -20.27 6.26
N TYR A 154 3.94 -20.88 5.25
CA TYR A 154 4.53 -21.96 4.48
C TYR A 154 4.97 -21.39 3.14
N ALA A 155 6.18 -21.72 2.75
CA ALA A 155 6.77 -21.22 1.52
C ALA A 155 7.34 -22.37 0.69
N THR A 156 7.35 -22.18 -0.62
CA THR A 156 8.20 -22.95 -1.53
C THR A 156 8.73 -22.04 -2.61
N SER A 157 9.93 -22.31 -3.11
CA SER A 157 10.61 -21.45 -4.08
C SER A 157 11.24 -22.27 -5.18
N ASN A 158 11.29 -21.70 -6.39
CA ASN A 158 11.92 -22.32 -7.54
C ASN A 158 12.53 -21.28 -8.49
N HIS A 159 13.46 -21.74 -9.31
CA HIS A 159 14.01 -21.02 -10.44
C HIS A 159 13.42 -21.60 -11.72
N LEU A 160 12.69 -20.78 -12.47
CA LEU A 160 12.06 -21.16 -13.73
C LEU A 160 12.75 -20.43 -14.87
N ASN A 161 12.85 -21.05 -16.03
CA ASN A 161 13.20 -20.29 -17.22
C ASN A 161 12.04 -19.35 -17.56
N ARG A 162 12.36 -18.10 -17.88
CA ARG A 162 11.40 -17.03 -18.21
C ARG A 162 10.36 -17.40 -19.27
N HIS A 163 10.72 -18.29 -20.18
CA HIS A 163 9.89 -18.71 -21.32
C HIS A 163 9.12 -20.01 -21.07
N VAL A 164 9.24 -20.62 -19.88
CA VAL A 164 8.41 -21.76 -19.47
C VAL A 164 6.94 -21.32 -19.53
N GLY A 165 6.07 -22.27 -19.90
CA GLY A 165 4.65 -22.02 -19.86
C GLY A 165 4.06 -21.21 -21.00
N GLY A 166 4.73 -21.25 -22.15
CA GLY A 166 4.30 -20.45 -23.31
C GLY A 166 4.49 -18.94 -23.10
N GLY A 167 5.44 -18.54 -22.24
CA GLY A 167 5.80 -17.14 -22.01
C GLY A 167 4.87 -16.39 -21.08
N ARG A 168 4.09 -17.09 -20.24
CA ARG A 168 3.21 -16.45 -19.26
C ARG A 168 3.99 -15.60 -18.25
N LEU A 169 5.12 -16.12 -17.74
CA LEU A 169 5.98 -15.37 -16.82
C LEU A 169 6.57 -14.12 -17.50
N ASP A 170 7.11 -14.27 -18.71
CA ASP A 170 7.59 -13.13 -19.51
C ASP A 170 6.50 -12.06 -19.72
N SER A 171 5.27 -12.49 -20.02
CA SER A 171 4.13 -11.59 -20.19
C SER A 171 3.81 -10.80 -18.91
N LEU A 172 3.96 -11.42 -17.73
CA LEU A 172 3.72 -10.74 -16.45
C LEU A 172 4.73 -9.62 -16.17
N PHE A 173 5.96 -9.71 -16.66
CA PHE A 173 7.00 -8.69 -16.52
C PHE A 173 6.94 -7.60 -17.58
N THR A 174 6.39 -7.90 -18.75
CA THR A 174 6.31 -6.94 -19.88
C THR A 174 4.98 -6.18 -19.94
N GLN A 175 3.93 -6.70 -19.32
CA GLN A 175 2.64 -6.01 -19.23
C GLN A 175 2.65 -4.88 -18.19
N SER A 176 1.64 -4.01 -18.24
CA SER A 176 1.48 -2.97 -17.24
C SER A 176 1.38 -3.55 -15.81
N PRO A 177 2.08 -2.97 -14.83
CA PRO A 177 1.99 -3.40 -13.43
C PRO A 177 0.57 -3.21 -12.85
N HIS A 178 -0.25 -2.32 -13.44
CA HIS A 178 -1.63 -2.07 -13.04
C HIS A 178 -2.66 -2.97 -13.74
N THR A 179 -2.22 -3.86 -14.63
CA THR A 179 -3.13 -4.81 -15.28
C THR A 179 -3.50 -5.91 -14.30
N PRO A 180 -4.80 -6.12 -13.99
CA PRO A 180 -5.23 -7.22 -13.14
C PRO A 180 -4.81 -8.58 -13.72
N VAL A 181 -4.42 -9.50 -12.85
CA VAL A 181 -4.05 -10.87 -13.22
C VAL A 181 -5.19 -11.81 -12.86
N ALA A 182 -5.67 -12.58 -13.84
CA ALA A 182 -6.74 -13.54 -13.62
C ALA A 182 -6.40 -14.50 -12.47
N GLY A 183 -7.34 -14.73 -11.55
CA GLY A 183 -7.13 -15.57 -10.37
C GLY A 183 -6.42 -14.88 -9.20
N CYS A 184 -6.10 -13.59 -9.32
CA CYS A 184 -5.56 -12.79 -8.22
C CYS A 184 -6.61 -11.79 -7.73
N SER A 185 -6.64 -11.54 -6.41
CA SER A 185 -7.45 -10.49 -5.79
C SER A 185 -6.84 -9.11 -6.02
N THR A 186 -5.52 -9.02 -5.96
CA THR A 186 -4.75 -7.82 -6.30
C THR A 186 -3.33 -8.19 -6.73
N THR A 187 -2.63 -7.22 -7.31
CA THR A 187 -1.20 -7.34 -7.63
C THR A 187 -0.45 -6.09 -7.19
N LEU A 188 0.85 -6.26 -6.94
CA LEU A 188 1.79 -5.16 -6.80
C LEU A 188 3.09 -5.47 -7.55
N SER A 189 3.88 -4.43 -7.81
CA SER A 189 5.16 -4.56 -8.53
C SER A 189 6.18 -3.61 -7.94
N ARG A 190 7.44 -4.07 -7.90
CA ARG A 190 8.61 -3.35 -7.38
C ARG A 190 9.79 -3.46 -8.36
N ASP A 191 10.55 -2.38 -8.49
CA ASP A 191 11.80 -2.24 -9.26
C ASP A 191 11.74 -2.55 -10.77
N GLY A 192 10.52 -2.71 -11.32
CA GLY A 192 10.30 -3.11 -12.71
C GLY A 192 10.63 -4.58 -12.99
N ASN A 193 11.18 -5.32 -12.03
CA ASN A 193 11.59 -6.71 -12.17
C ASN A 193 10.95 -7.64 -11.12
N ALA A 194 10.18 -7.12 -10.17
CA ALA A 194 9.48 -7.90 -9.17
C ALA A 194 7.96 -7.70 -9.28
N ARG A 195 7.21 -8.77 -9.06
CA ARG A 195 5.75 -8.73 -9.02
C ARG A 195 5.22 -9.69 -7.98
N GLU A 196 4.21 -9.26 -7.25
CA GLU A 196 3.48 -10.11 -6.32
C GLU A 196 2.03 -10.26 -6.76
N LEU A 197 1.57 -11.50 -6.72
CA LEU A 197 0.25 -11.93 -7.14
C LEU A 197 -0.50 -12.44 -5.91
N VAL A 198 -1.37 -11.61 -5.34
CA VAL A 198 -2.17 -12.01 -4.17
C VAL A 198 -3.32 -12.88 -4.66
N LEU A 199 -3.36 -14.13 -4.21
CA LEU A 199 -4.27 -15.17 -4.72
C LEU A 199 -5.62 -15.19 -4.00
N THR A 200 -5.64 -14.77 -2.74
CA THR A 200 -6.79 -14.86 -1.85
C THR A 200 -7.39 -13.48 -1.62
N ASP A 201 -8.68 -13.42 -1.31
CA ASP A 201 -9.42 -12.20 -0.94
C ASP A 201 -10.05 -12.34 0.46
N GLY A 202 -10.90 -11.38 0.86
CA GLY A 202 -11.61 -11.40 2.15
C GLY A 202 -12.59 -12.58 2.35
N SER A 203 -12.86 -13.39 1.32
CA SER A 203 -13.68 -14.61 1.44
C SER A 203 -12.88 -15.84 1.87
N HIS A 204 -11.54 -15.76 1.84
CA HIS A 204 -10.65 -16.85 2.22
C HIS A 204 -10.24 -16.75 3.69
N SER A 205 -10.11 -17.88 4.38
CA SER A 205 -9.67 -17.94 5.78
C SER A 205 -8.14 -17.94 5.96
N PHE A 206 -7.40 -17.73 4.88
CA PHE A 206 -5.94 -17.70 4.84
C PHE A 206 -5.48 -16.68 3.79
N VAL A 207 -4.20 -16.31 3.85
CA VAL A 207 -3.55 -15.40 2.90
C VAL A 207 -2.58 -16.23 2.07
N ALA A 208 -2.64 -16.11 0.75
CA ALA A 208 -1.68 -16.71 -0.16
C ALA A 208 -1.29 -15.76 -1.29
N TRP A 209 -0.02 -15.77 -1.66
CA TRP A 209 0.50 -14.96 -2.76
C TRP A 209 1.70 -15.62 -3.42
N ILE A 210 2.03 -15.15 -4.62
CA ILE A 210 3.19 -15.57 -5.39
C ILE A 210 4.06 -14.34 -5.64
N SER A 211 5.31 -14.38 -5.17
CA SER A 211 6.32 -13.38 -5.51
C SER A 211 7.14 -13.91 -6.70
N ILE A 212 7.24 -13.15 -7.78
CA ILE A 212 8.10 -13.44 -8.93
C ILE A 212 9.13 -12.33 -9.08
N PHE A 213 10.37 -12.71 -9.34
CA PHE A 213 11.51 -11.82 -9.51
C PHE A 213 12.28 -12.22 -10.77
N ASP A 214 12.48 -11.26 -11.65
CA ASP A 214 13.21 -11.40 -12.90
C ASP A 214 14.72 -11.22 -12.67
N ALA A 215 15.46 -12.30 -12.89
CA ALA A 215 16.92 -12.37 -12.88
C ALA A 215 17.42 -12.82 -14.27
N ASP A 216 17.15 -11.98 -15.26
CA ASP A 216 17.46 -12.18 -16.69
C ASP A 216 16.64 -13.29 -17.36
N ASP A 217 17.28 -14.43 -17.69
CA ASP A 217 16.63 -15.59 -18.29
C ASP A 217 16.00 -16.52 -17.24
N ILE A 218 16.25 -16.25 -15.96
CA ILE A 218 15.79 -17.03 -14.83
C ILE A 218 14.82 -16.19 -14.00
N VAL A 219 13.63 -16.71 -13.77
CA VAL A 219 12.64 -16.14 -12.86
C VAL A 219 12.72 -16.88 -11.54
N HIS A 220 13.06 -16.17 -10.47
CA HIS A 220 12.89 -16.68 -9.12
C HIS A 220 11.43 -16.51 -8.72
N MET A 221 10.78 -17.59 -8.34
CA MET A 221 9.38 -17.62 -7.95
C MET A 221 9.27 -18.22 -6.56
N SER A 222 8.51 -17.56 -5.70
CA SER A 222 8.21 -18.00 -4.33
C SER A 222 6.71 -17.97 -4.10
N VAL A 223 6.16 -19.08 -3.64
CA VAL A 223 4.75 -19.19 -3.23
C VAL A 223 4.72 -19.18 -1.72
N GLN A 224 3.92 -18.30 -1.13
CA GLN A 224 3.77 -18.17 0.32
C GLN A 224 2.31 -18.26 0.72
N THR A 225 2.02 -18.91 1.85
CA THR A 225 0.64 -19.10 2.32
C THR A 225 0.54 -19.32 3.82
N THR A 226 -0.60 -18.95 4.40
CA THR A 226 -1.02 -19.35 5.76
C THR A 226 -2.07 -20.45 5.78
N GLU A 227 -2.35 -21.08 4.63
CA GLU A 227 -3.17 -22.28 4.56
C GLU A 227 -2.61 -23.34 5.52
N SER A 228 -3.50 -23.97 6.29
CA SER A 228 -3.10 -25.06 7.19
C SER A 228 -2.76 -26.30 6.37
N PRO A 229 -1.58 -26.91 6.56
CA PRO A 229 -1.17 -28.05 5.77
C PRO A 229 -2.05 -29.27 6.07
N VAL A 230 -2.54 -29.93 5.02
CA VAL A 230 -3.29 -31.19 5.11
C VAL A 230 -2.35 -32.35 5.48
N CYS A 231 -1.11 -32.28 5.00
CA CYS A 231 -0.05 -33.22 5.33
C CYS A 231 1.26 -32.46 5.59
N VAL A 232 2.01 -32.89 6.61
CA VAL A 232 3.30 -32.28 6.98
C VAL A 232 4.44 -32.74 6.06
N SER A 233 4.26 -33.86 5.34
CA SER A 233 5.23 -34.41 4.40
C SER A 233 4.65 -34.56 3.00
N GLY A 234 5.48 -34.32 1.98
CA GLY A 234 5.08 -34.44 0.57
C GLY A 234 5.42 -33.20 -0.25
N ALA A 235 4.93 -33.18 -1.49
CA ALA A 235 5.03 -32.00 -2.34
C ALA A 235 4.10 -30.89 -1.83
N PHE A 236 4.42 -29.64 -2.15
CA PHE A 236 3.65 -28.46 -1.78
C PHE A 236 2.18 -28.59 -2.18
N LYS A 237 1.93 -29.11 -3.38
CA LYS A 237 0.57 -29.38 -3.87
C LYS A 237 -0.26 -30.35 -3.05
N ASP A 238 0.39 -31.30 -2.37
CA ASP A 238 -0.29 -32.30 -1.56
C ASP A 238 -0.60 -31.76 -0.15
N GLY A 239 0.27 -30.89 0.37
CA GLY A 239 0.10 -30.26 1.67
C GLY A 239 -0.83 -29.06 1.65
N LEU A 240 -0.82 -28.26 0.58
CA LEU A 240 -1.47 -26.95 0.49
C LEU A 240 -2.32 -26.86 -0.79
N PRO A 241 -3.39 -27.68 -0.90
CA PRO A 241 -4.14 -27.86 -2.14
C PRO A 241 -4.91 -26.60 -2.57
N MET A 242 -5.40 -25.77 -1.64
CA MET A 242 -6.15 -24.56 -2.02
C MET A 242 -5.23 -23.51 -2.64
N THR A 243 -4.07 -23.27 -2.01
CA THR A 243 -3.04 -22.37 -2.53
C THR A 243 -2.56 -22.81 -3.91
N THR A 244 -2.32 -24.10 -4.07
CA THR A 244 -1.91 -24.70 -5.35
C THR A 244 -2.97 -24.50 -6.43
N GLN A 245 -4.24 -24.74 -6.10
CA GLN A 245 -5.35 -24.54 -7.02
C GLN A 245 -5.43 -23.08 -7.48
N LEU A 246 -5.38 -22.12 -6.55
CA LEU A 246 -5.43 -20.69 -6.87
C LEU A 246 -4.22 -20.25 -7.71
N GLY A 247 -3.02 -20.67 -7.31
CA GLY A 247 -1.80 -20.34 -8.01
C GLY A 247 -1.75 -20.91 -9.44
N SER A 248 -2.32 -22.10 -9.65
CA SER A 248 -2.46 -22.68 -11.00
C SER A 248 -3.40 -21.87 -11.89
N VAL A 249 -4.38 -21.15 -11.34
CA VAL A 249 -5.20 -20.23 -12.14
C VAL A 249 -4.40 -18.99 -12.54
N ALA A 250 -3.62 -18.43 -11.61
CA ALA A 250 -2.82 -17.22 -11.85
C ALA A 250 -1.69 -17.43 -12.86
N LEU A 251 -0.96 -18.54 -12.71
CA LEU A 251 0.21 -18.88 -13.54
C LEU A 251 -0.15 -19.67 -14.81
N GLY A 252 -1.37 -20.20 -14.92
CA GLY A 252 -1.75 -21.12 -15.99
C GLY A 252 -1.53 -22.58 -15.59
N ARG A 253 -2.04 -23.52 -16.42
CA ARG A 253 -2.07 -24.97 -16.15
C ARG A 253 -0.70 -25.64 -16.26
N GLU A 254 0.27 -25.15 -15.50
CA GLU A 254 1.59 -25.75 -15.38
C GLU A 254 1.71 -26.45 -14.04
N SER A 255 1.65 -27.77 -14.09
CA SER A 255 1.74 -28.65 -12.92
C SER A 255 3.07 -28.53 -12.18
N ASP A 256 4.13 -28.19 -12.90
CA ASP A 256 5.50 -28.42 -12.44
C ASP A 256 5.98 -27.33 -11.45
N VAL A 257 5.23 -26.23 -11.35
CA VAL A 257 5.48 -25.11 -10.44
C VAL A 257 5.34 -25.52 -8.96
N PHE A 258 4.49 -26.50 -8.65
CA PHE A 258 4.11 -26.85 -7.26
C PHE A 258 4.64 -28.21 -6.77
N ASP A 259 5.61 -28.80 -7.50
CA ASP A 259 6.16 -30.13 -7.19
C ASP A 259 7.28 -30.12 -6.12
N PHE A 260 7.52 -28.98 -5.49
CA PHE A 260 8.62 -28.78 -4.53
C PHE A 260 8.23 -29.13 -3.11
N SER A 261 9.25 -29.35 -2.26
CA SER A 261 9.04 -29.55 -0.82
C SER A 261 8.56 -28.27 -0.14
N VAL A 262 7.71 -28.43 0.87
CA VAL A 262 7.24 -27.34 1.73
C VAL A 262 8.34 -26.94 2.72
N VAL A 263 8.62 -25.64 2.83
CA VAL A 263 9.44 -25.07 3.90
C VAL A 263 8.53 -24.26 4.83
N GLN A 264 8.56 -24.58 6.13
CA GLN A 264 7.85 -23.80 7.13
C GLN A 264 8.73 -22.63 7.59
N ARG A 265 8.25 -21.40 7.40
CA ARG A 265 8.89 -20.18 7.93
C ARG A 265 8.22 -19.80 9.24
N LYS A 266 9.00 -19.77 10.32
CA LYS A 266 8.56 -19.22 11.59
C LYS A 266 8.85 -17.71 11.60
N PRO A 267 8.02 -16.91 12.30
CA PRO A 267 8.40 -15.55 12.66
C PRO A 267 9.78 -15.61 13.34
N SER A 268 10.69 -14.76 12.92
CA SER A 268 12.05 -14.72 13.43
C SER A 268 12.02 -14.34 14.92
N GLU A 269 12.36 -15.30 15.79
CA GLU A 269 12.55 -15.06 17.22
C GLU A 269 13.96 -14.48 17.45
N GLY A 270 14.21 -13.24 17.01
CA GLY A 270 15.33 -12.41 17.47
C GLY A 270 16.78 -12.94 17.31
N GLU A 271 17.02 -14.07 16.66
CA GLU A 271 18.37 -14.65 16.54
C GLU A 271 18.98 -14.34 15.15
N GLY A 272 19.81 -13.30 15.10
CA GLY A 272 21.00 -13.20 14.25
C GLY A 272 20.84 -13.26 12.73
N ASP A 273 20.59 -12.09 12.14
CA ASP A 273 20.99 -11.61 10.80
C ASP A 273 21.81 -12.58 9.91
N ASP A 274 21.14 -13.37 9.08
CA ASP A 274 21.72 -14.00 7.88
C ASP A 274 21.31 -13.21 6.63
N GLY A 275 21.89 -12.02 6.52
CA GLY A 275 21.67 -11.08 5.44
C GLY A 275 21.71 -11.69 4.03
N TRP A 276 20.68 -11.37 3.25
CA TRP A 276 20.70 -11.46 1.78
C TRP A 276 21.56 -10.30 1.22
N GLY A 277 22.84 -10.27 1.59
CA GLY A 277 23.81 -9.27 1.17
C GLY A 277 24.38 -9.60 -0.20
N GLY A 278 23.68 -9.21 -1.26
CA GLY A 278 24.30 -9.06 -2.58
C GLY A 278 25.28 -7.89 -2.55
N GLU A 279 26.58 -8.18 -2.48
CA GLU A 279 27.67 -7.20 -2.44
C GLU A 279 27.75 -6.42 -3.77
N LEU A 280 27.03 -5.30 -3.87
CA LEU A 280 27.25 -4.28 -4.89
C LEU A 280 28.09 -3.14 -4.30
N LYS A 281 29.28 -2.96 -4.85
CA LYS A 281 30.23 -1.91 -4.48
C LYS A 281 29.86 -0.61 -5.19
N GLU A 282 29.48 0.44 -4.45
CA GLU A 282 29.55 1.81 -4.98
C GLU A 282 30.19 2.81 -4.02
N GLY A 283 30.92 3.73 -4.65
CA GLY A 283 31.85 4.68 -4.05
C GLY A 283 31.14 5.85 -3.36
N GLY A 284 31.73 6.28 -2.25
CA GLY A 284 31.22 7.35 -1.42
C GLY A 284 31.46 8.76 -1.95
N GLY A 285 30.59 9.68 -1.54
CA GLY A 285 30.77 11.11 -1.63
C GLY A 285 29.92 11.81 -0.56
N THR A 286 30.57 12.45 0.42
CA THR A 286 29.95 13.21 1.50
C THR A 286 29.83 14.69 1.14
N VAL A 287 28.68 15.31 1.43
CA VAL A 287 28.57 16.77 1.58
C VAL A 287 27.63 17.09 2.74
N ALA A 288 28.14 17.87 3.70
CA ALA A 288 27.42 18.40 4.85
C ALA A 288 26.78 19.75 4.53
N GLY A 289 25.62 20.03 5.13
CA GLY A 289 24.99 21.35 5.12
C GLY A 289 23.88 21.46 6.16
N GLU A 290 24.16 22.20 7.24
CA GLU A 290 23.22 22.58 8.31
C GLU A 290 22.35 23.78 7.88
N GLY A 291 21.10 23.86 8.38
CA GLY A 291 20.23 25.02 8.19
C GLY A 291 18.99 25.00 9.10
N GLN A 292 18.83 26.07 9.88
CA GLN A 292 17.92 26.31 11.02
C GLN A 292 16.45 26.65 10.71
N ASP A 293 15.59 26.25 11.66
CA ASP A 293 14.46 26.91 12.36
C ASP A 293 13.51 27.92 11.67
N GLY A 294 12.21 27.69 11.89
CA GLY A 294 11.17 28.73 11.81
C GLY A 294 9.75 28.21 12.13
N ALA A 295 9.23 28.54 13.32
CA ALA A 295 7.88 28.24 13.77
C ALA A 295 6.88 29.38 13.45
N GLN A 296 5.61 29.06 13.18
CA GLN A 296 4.51 30.02 13.32
C GLN A 296 3.13 29.35 13.51
N ASP A 297 2.47 29.72 14.62
CA ASP A 297 1.12 29.33 15.05
C ASP A 297 -0.01 30.03 14.25
N GLY A 298 -1.17 29.37 14.11
CA GLY A 298 -2.38 29.95 13.52
C GLY A 298 -3.69 29.35 14.08
N ASP A 299 -4.35 30.14 14.92
CA ASP A 299 -5.65 29.94 15.61
C ASP A 299 -6.85 29.74 14.66
N GLY A 300 -7.34 28.49 14.54
CA GLY A 300 -8.53 28.12 13.75
C GLY A 300 -9.56 27.26 14.49
N GLU A 301 -9.41 27.05 15.80
CA GLU A 301 -10.05 25.92 16.51
C GLU A 301 -11.50 26.18 16.98
N GLN A 302 -12.04 27.40 16.86
CA GLN A 302 -13.32 27.74 17.50
C GLN A 302 -14.57 27.68 16.60
N GLU A 303 -14.42 27.64 15.27
CA GLU A 303 -15.57 27.59 14.34
C GLU A 303 -16.07 26.15 14.11
N ALA A 304 -15.17 25.15 14.15
CA ALA A 304 -15.48 23.73 13.91
C ALA A 304 -16.37 23.10 15.00
N ARG A 305 -16.26 23.56 16.25
CA ARG A 305 -17.04 23.02 17.40
C ARG A 305 -18.52 23.39 17.36
N ARG A 306 -18.93 24.40 16.58
CA ARG A 306 -20.33 24.83 16.48
C ARG A 306 -21.15 24.04 15.44
N VAL A 307 -20.51 23.43 14.45
CA VAL A 307 -21.18 22.65 13.41
C VAL A 307 -21.44 21.21 13.88
N ALA A 308 -20.49 20.59 14.59
CA ALA A 308 -20.61 19.21 15.08
C ALA A 308 -21.79 18.98 16.05
N ARG A 309 -22.16 20.00 16.85
CA ARG A 309 -23.26 19.88 17.83
C ARG A 309 -24.66 19.87 17.22
N ARG A 310 -24.82 20.19 15.93
CA ARG A 310 -26.14 20.22 15.27
C ARG A 310 -26.53 18.92 14.58
N VAL A 311 -25.59 17.99 14.39
CA VAL A 311 -25.83 16.73 13.63
C VAL A 311 -26.19 15.55 14.55
N ALA A 312 -25.88 15.62 15.85
CA ALA A 312 -26.13 14.54 16.82
C ALA A 312 -27.61 14.30 17.21
N ARG A 313 -28.59 14.84 16.48
CA ARG A 313 -30.03 14.61 16.71
C ARG A 313 -30.76 14.24 15.41
N SER A 314 -30.39 13.12 14.80
CA SER A 314 -31.27 12.47 13.82
C SER A 314 -30.89 11.01 13.58
N ARG A 315 -31.65 10.12 14.25
CA ARG A 315 -32.16 8.82 13.79
C ARG A 315 -31.21 7.80 13.15
N GLY A 316 -31.26 6.59 13.72
CA GLY A 316 -30.45 5.44 13.35
C GLY A 316 -30.68 4.93 11.93
N MET A 317 -29.59 4.44 11.34
CA MET A 317 -29.58 3.67 10.11
C MET A 317 -28.53 2.56 10.22
N ARG A 318 -28.99 1.32 10.03
CA ARG A 318 -28.14 0.23 9.54
C ARG A 318 -27.76 0.54 8.09
N GLY A 319 -26.49 0.40 7.77
CA GLY A 319 -26.00 0.15 6.41
C GLY A 319 -26.22 1.26 5.38
N ARG A 320 -25.66 2.44 5.59
CA ARG A 320 -25.32 3.33 4.47
C ARG A 320 -23.85 3.69 4.51
N ARG A 321 -23.13 3.34 3.44
CA ARG A 321 -21.85 3.94 3.06
C ARG A 321 -21.99 5.45 3.19
N LEU A 322 -21.19 6.07 4.05
CA LEU A 322 -20.99 7.51 4.01
C LEU A 322 -20.31 7.80 2.67
N SER A 323 -21.05 8.39 1.72
CA SER A 323 -20.43 8.83 0.47
C SER A 323 -19.65 10.11 0.75
N LEU A 324 -18.37 10.15 0.35
CA LEU A 324 -17.53 11.36 0.36
C LEU A 324 -18.24 12.57 -0.30
N GLN A 325 -19.22 12.31 -1.19
CA GLN A 325 -20.10 13.31 -1.79
C GLN A 325 -20.92 14.11 -0.77
N GLU A 326 -21.38 13.53 0.35
CA GLU A 326 -22.15 14.27 1.37
C GLU A 326 -21.25 15.24 2.17
N PHE A 327 -20.02 14.83 2.47
CA PHE A 327 -19.03 15.68 3.14
C PHE A 327 -18.69 16.90 2.27
N LEU A 328 -18.37 16.69 0.99
CA LEU A 328 -17.96 17.74 0.07
C LEU A 328 -19.09 18.71 -0.31
N ARG A 329 -20.36 18.27 -0.31
CA ARG A 329 -21.52 19.15 -0.53
C ARG A 329 -21.81 20.06 0.67
N SER A 330 -21.49 19.63 1.89
CA SER A 330 -21.78 20.41 3.10
C SER A 330 -20.90 21.66 3.26
N GLY A 331 -19.70 21.68 2.67
CA GLY A 331 -18.76 22.80 2.72
C GLY A 331 -18.98 23.92 1.69
N SER A 332 -19.87 23.76 0.71
CA SER A 332 -19.97 24.68 -0.45
C SER A 332 -21.01 25.79 -0.34
N SER A 333 -21.77 25.92 0.77
CA SER A 333 -23.02 26.71 0.77
C SER A 333 -23.04 28.00 1.60
N ARG A 334 -21.91 28.60 2.00
CA ARG A 334 -21.94 29.86 2.77
C ARG A 334 -20.81 30.83 2.43
N GLU A 335 -20.84 31.40 1.24
CA GLU A 335 -20.07 32.61 0.96
C GLU A 335 -20.74 33.52 -0.08
N SER A 336 -22.02 33.84 0.13
CA SER A 336 -22.70 34.89 -0.64
C SER A 336 -24.00 35.32 0.05
N ASP A 337 -23.92 35.82 1.29
CA ASP A 337 -24.98 36.66 1.85
C ASP A 337 -24.46 37.62 2.93
N LYS A 338 -23.66 38.60 2.51
CA LYS A 338 -23.37 39.80 3.30
C LYS A 338 -23.52 41.00 2.38
N GLY A 339 -24.70 41.62 2.37
CA GLY A 339 -24.82 42.91 1.67
C GLY A 339 -26.21 43.43 1.36
N ARG A 340 -27.22 43.28 2.22
CA ARG A 340 -28.46 44.07 2.09
C ARG A 340 -28.71 44.88 3.37
N LYS A 341 -28.17 46.10 3.41
CA LYS A 341 -28.62 47.15 4.32
C LYS A 341 -30.01 47.62 3.87
N PRO A 342 -31.06 47.55 4.69
CA PRO A 342 -32.28 48.30 4.42
C PRO A 342 -32.02 49.77 4.78
N GLY A 343 -32.00 50.62 3.75
CA GLY A 343 -31.94 52.07 3.92
C GLY A 343 -33.22 52.57 4.58
N GLY A 344 -33.07 53.15 5.77
CA GLY A 344 -34.07 54.03 6.33
C GLY A 344 -34.09 55.36 5.57
N LYS A 345 -35.29 55.81 5.22
CA LYS A 345 -35.59 57.23 5.03
C LYS A 345 -36.91 57.51 5.73
N GLY A 346 -36.82 58.31 6.80
CA GLY A 346 -37.92 59.14 7.24
C GLY A 346 -37.83 60.50 6.53
N GLN A 347 -38.97 60.99 6.06
CA GLN A 347 -39.58 62.28 6.44
C GLN A 347 -40.91 62.41 5.70
#